data_AF-A0A7S0TX14-F1
#
_entry.id   AF-A0A7S0TX14-F1
#
_cell.length_a   1.000
_cell.length_b   1.000
_cell.length_c   1.000
_cell.angle_alpha   90.00
_cell.angle_beta   90.00
_cell.angle_gamma   90.00
#
_symmetry.space_group_name_H-M   'P 1'
#
loop_
_entity.id
_entity.type
_entity.pdbx_description
1 polymer ?
#
loop_
_entity_poly.entity_id
_entity_poly.type
_entity_poly.pdbx_seq_one_letter_code
_entity_poly.pdbx_strand_id
1 'polypeptide(L)'
;MAPVGVKRRRMLAPLPEGLRQIHAAFEGIAHQPDTVGEVLKRACETVWPSEKGDLFQWSAVLDVLDAELGKEDAAKEIVIAALRFTRTLLENCSNRHVYNSYEHLQRLLESPDWEVVVCVLRVLSVLATPRSTRQLIGEAQFVSRLTALSSTWTGSTDGLVSLSACCREDVSAWMAQGTTVRMQLYRTGGEGQEGKGEGLTVINIHNAHTCLGDTEEIFQRIVDEHSVPAAHHFALKTRLRLARAFPDLEARRQWVRVHMMATTLL
;
A
#
# COMPACT_ATOMS: atom_id res chain seq x y z
N MET A 1 -6.04 27.24 49.65
CA MET A 1 -5.40 27.38 48.34
C MET A 1 -4.46 26.20 48.14
N ALA A 2 -4.86 25.20 47.36
CA ALA A 2 -3.99 24.07 47.02
C ALA A 2 -3.10 24.46 45.83
N PRO A 3 -1.79 24.14 45.82
CA PRO A 3 -0.92 24.52 44.72
C PRO A 3 -1.25 23.70 43.47
N VAL A 4 -1.43 24.42 42.36
CA VAL A 4 -1.62 23.88 41.02
C VAL A 4 -0.40 23.02 40.67
N GLY A 5 -0.62 21.73 40.47
CA GLY A 5 0.41 20.79 40.04
C GLY A 5 0.96 21.20 38.67
N VAL A 6 2.18 21.73 38.66
CA VAL A 6 2.96 21.92 37.44
C VAL A 6 3.15 20.55 36.81
N LYS A 7 2.45 20.28 35.70
CA LYS A 7 2.69 19.10 34.87
C LYS A 7 4.16 19.14 34.44
N ARG A 8 5.01 18.34 35.09
CA ARG A 8 6.38 18.10 34.64
C ARG A 8 6.30 17.65 33.18
N ARG A 9 6.81 18.44 32.24
CA ARG A 9 7.14 17.94 30.89
C ARG A 9 8.04 16.73 31.13
N ARG A 10 7.62 15.54 30.71
CA ARG A 10 8.51 14.37 30.70
C ARG A 10 9.71 14.77 29.82
N MET A 11 10.88 14.96 30.44
CA MET A 11 12.12 15.01 29.68
C MET A 11 12.25 13.65 29.01
N LEU A 12 12.23 13.65 27.69
CA LEU A 12 12.43 12.45 26.90
C LEU A 12 13.84 11.93 27.18
N ALA A 13 13.97 10.62 27.41
CA ALA A 13 15.28 10.02 27.63
C ALA A 13 16.16 10.26 26.40
N PRO A 14 17.46 10.55 26.57
CA PRO A 14 18.34 10.76 25.44
C PRO A 14 18.41 9.50 24.58
N LEU A 15 18.42 9.68 23.25
CA LEU A 15 18.58 8.56 22.33
C LEU A 15 19.94 7.87 22.57
N PRO A 16 19.98 6.52 22.50
CA PRO A 16 21.22 5.75 22.45
C PRO A 16 22.14 6.27 21.34
N GLU A 17 23.45 6.09 21.51
CA GLU A 17 24.45 6.68 20.61
C GLU A 17 24.25 6.30 19.14
N GLY A 18 23.99 5.02 18.84
CA GLY A 18 23.72 4.58 17.46
C GLY A 18 22.48 5.25 16.85
N LEU A 19 21.40 5.39 17.62
CA LEU A 19 20.19 6.06 17.15
C LEU A 19 20.36 7.57 17.01
N ARG A 20 21.20 8.19 17.86
CA ARG A 20 21.55 9.61 17.75
C ARG A 20 22.32 9.90 16.47
N GLN A 21 23.24 9.02 16.07
CA GLN A 21 23.99 9.15 14.82
C GLN A 21 23.08 9.00 13.59
N ILE A 22 22.08 8.11 13.65
CA ILE A 22 21.06 8.02 12.60
C ILE A 22 20.24 9.31 12.56
N HIS A 23 19.71 9.76 13.70
CA HIS A 23 18.94 11.00 13.78
C HIS A 23 19.69 12.21 13.19
N ALA A 24 20.94 12.41 13.61
CA ALA A 24 21.79 13.49 13.11
C ALA A 24 22.08 13.38 11.59
N ALA A 25 22.21 12.16 11.07
CA ALA A 25 22.39 11.96 9.63
C ALA A 25 21.14 12.31 8.82
N PHE A 26 19.94 12.03 9.34
CA PHE A 26 18.71 12.48 8.72
C PHE A 26 18.57 14.00 8.72
N GLU A 27 18.95 14.67 9.81
CA GLU A 27 18.98 16.15 9.85
C GLU A 27 19.98 16.74 8.83
N GLY A 28 21.05 16.01 8.52
CA GLY A 28 22.03 16.38 7.49
C GLY A 28 21.51 16.30 6.06
N ILE A 29 20.46 15.51 5.77
CA ILE A 29 19.94 15.30 4.41
C ILE A 29 19.47 16.60 3.77
N ALA A 30 18.93 17.53 4.56
CA ALA A 30 18.51 18.84 4.07
C ALA A 30 19.63 19.62 3.36
N HIS A 31 20.90 19.37 3.73
CA HIS A 31 22.06 20.00 3.12
C HIS A 31 22.71 19.13 2.04
N GLN A 32 22.45 17.82 2.03
CA GLN A 32 23.04 16.83 1.13
C GLN A 32 22.00 15.78 0.72
N PRO A 33 21.05 16.13 -0.17
CA PRO A 33 19.91 15.26 -0.49
C PRO A 33 20.31 13.92 -1.11
N ASP A 34 21.43 13.88 -1.85
CA ASP A 34 21.93 12.66 -2.51
C ASP A 34 22.32 11.55 -1.51
N THR A 35 22.53 11.89 -0.24
CA THR A 35 22.91 10.93 0.81
C THR A 35 21.74 10.11 1.35
N VAL A 36 20.49 10.47 1.01
CA VAL A 36 19.28 9.87 1.59
C VAL A 36 19.26 8.34 1.47
N GLY A 37 19.70 7.79 0.33
CA GLY A 37 19.76 6.35 0.10
C GLY A 37 20.72 5.64 1.06
N GLU A 38 21.90 6.22 1.27
CA GLU A 38 22.91 5.68 2.19
C GLU A 38 22.46 5.76 3.65
N VAL A 39 21.86 6.89 4.03
CA VAL A 39 21.32 7.11 5.38
C VAL A 39 20.20 6.12 5.68
N LEU A 40 19.25 5.94 4.75
CA LEU A 40 18.15 4.97 4.88
C LEU A 40 18.66 3.53 5.00
N LYS A 41 19.64 3.14 4.19
CA LYS A 41 20.25 1.82 4.26
C LYS A 41 20.87 1.57 5.64
N ARG A 42 21.70 2.51 6.12
CA ARG A 42 22.32 2.44 7.44
C ARG A 42 21.27 2.39 8.57
N ALA A 43 20.21 3.17 8.43
CA ALA A 43 19.12 3.22 9.41
C ALA A 43 18.36 1.88 9.49
N CYS A 44 18.16 1.20 8.37
CA CYS A 44 17.55 -0.13 8.31
C CYS A 44 18.42 -1.24 8.92
N GLU A 45 19.74 -1.09 8.89
CA GLU A 45 20.72 -2.03 9.46
C GLU A 45 20.99 -1.76 10.96
N THR A 46 20.50 -0.63 11.48
CA THR A 46 20.75 -0.22 12.86
C THR A 46 20.00 -1.11 13.85
N VAL A 47 20.71 -1.62 14.86
CA VAL A 47 20.13 -2.41 15.94
C VAL A 47 19.43 -1.49 16.93
N TRP A 48 18.15 -1.76 17.17
CA TRP A 48 17.34 -1.03 18.14
C TRP A 48 17.49 -1.64 19.54
N PRO A 49 17.54 -0.81 20.61
CA PRO A 49 17.45 -1.31 21.97
C PRO A 49 16.12 -2.04 22.22
N SER A 50 16.09 -2.86 23.27
CA SER A 50 14.86 -3.54 23.70
C SER A 50 13.79 -2.59 24.25
N GLU A 51 14.20 -1.43 24.76
CA GLU A 51 13.29 -0.41 25.27
C GLU A 51 12.68 0.40 24.14
N LYS A 52 11.35 0.60 24.20
CA LYS A 52 10.65 1.42 23.21
C LYS A 52 11.02 2.89 23.34
N GLY A 53 11.37 3.51 22.21
CA GLY A 53 11.54 4.95 22.10
C GLY A 53 10.22 5.72 22.08
N ASP A 54 10.31 7.04 21.99
CA ASP A 54 9.16 7.92 21.75
C ASP A 54 9.20 8.46 20.32
N LEU A 55 8.13 8.23 19.55
CA LEU A 55 8.07 8.65 18.15
C LEU A 55 8.15 10.19 18.00
N PHE A 56 7.81 10.96 19.03
CA PHE A 56 8.00 12.42 19.03
C PHE A 56 9.48 12.82 18.89
N GLN A 57 10.42 11.97 19.29
CA GLN A 57 11.86 12.23 19.11
C GLN A 57 12.33 12.08 17.66
N TRP A 58 11.46 11.62 16.77
CA TRP A 58 11.78 11.30 15.38
C TRP A 58 11.01 12.20 14.40
N SER A 59 10.43 13.31 14.85
CA SER A 59 9.61 14.17 13.97
C SER A 59 10.39 14.67 12.74
N ALA A 60 11.61 15.16 12.92
CA ALA A 60 12.45 15.62 11.81
C ALA A 60 12.77 14.47 10.82
N VAL A 61 12.94 13.25 11.33
CA VAL A 61 13.17 12.06 10.51
C VAL A 61 11.90 11.67 9.76
N LEU A 62 10.74 11.76 10.40
CA LEU A 62 9.44 11.53 9.77
C LEU A 62 9.17 12.55 8.66
N ASP A 63 9.54 13.82 8.84
CA ASP A 63 9.40 14.86 7.80
C ASP A 63 10.25 14.53 6.56
N VAL A 64 11.46 14.01 6.73
CA VAL A 64 12.29 13.55 5.60
C VAL A 64 11.65 12.33 4.93
N LEU A 65 11.17 11.35 5.71
CA LEU A 65 10.50 10.18 5.16
C LEU A 65 9.24 10.56 4.39
N ASP A 66 8.45 11.48 4.92
CA ASP A 66 7.25 12.04 4.27
C ASP A 66 7.62 12.66 2.92
N ALA A 67 8.64 13.53 2.90
CA ALA A 67 9.12 14.15 1.67
C ALA A 67 9.59 13.12 0.61
N GLU A 68 10.31 12.08 1.00
CA GLU A 68 10.74 11.02 0.07
C GLU A 68 9.56 10.18 -0.44
N LEU A 69 8.59 9.88 0.42
CA LEU A 69 7.39 9.14 0.05
C LEU A 69 6.39 10.00 -0.73
N GLY A 70 6.51 11.33 -0.69
CA GLY A 70 5.68 12.27 -1.45
C GLY A 70 6.14 12.46 -2.91
N LYS A 71 7.40 12.15 -3.23
CA LYS A 71 7.95 12.28 -4.59
C LYS A 71 7.30 11.27 -5.55
N GLU A 72 6.89 11.75 -6.72
CA GLU A 72 6.33 10.90 -7.78
C GLU A 72 7.42 10.13 -8.54
N ASP A 73 8.60 10.72 -8.68
CA ASP A 73 9.75 10.23 -9.42
C ASP A 73 10.85 9.63 -8.52
N ALA A 74 10.56 9.40 -7.24
CA ALA A 74 11.52 8.77 -6.33
C ALA A 74 11.93 7.38 -6.83
N ALA A 75 13.24 7.09 -6.75
CA ALA A 75 13.77 5.78 -7.05
C ALA A 75 13.10 4.72 -6.16
N LYS A 76 12.70 3.60 -6.77
CA LYS A 76 12.00 2.49 -6.09
C LYS A 76 12.74 2.05 -4.83
N GLU A 77 14.07 1.97 -4.89
CA GLU A 77 14.93 1.54 -3.80
C GLU A 77 14.82 2.49 -2.60
N ILE A 78 14.72 3.80 -2.85
CA ILE A 78 14.54 4.83 -1.81
C ILE A 78 13.16 4.68 -1.17
N VAL A 79 12.10 4.54 -1.97
CA VAL A 79 10.73 4.35 -1.46
C VAL A 79 10.65 3.10 -0.57
N ILE A 80 11.23 1.99 -1.02
CA ILE A 80 11.27 0.74 -0.25
C ILE A 80 12.07 0.91 1.05
N ALA A 81 13.23 1.54 0.99
CA ALA A 81 14.05 1.77 2.18
C ALA A 81 13.36 2.70 3.19
N ALA A 82 12.68 3.75 2.71
CA ALA A 82 11.87 4.66 3.51
C ALA A 82 10.71 3.93 4.20
N LEU A 83 9.95 3.09 3.47
CA LEU A 83 8.87 2.29 4.06
C LEU A 83 9.38 1.26 5.07
N ARG A 84 10.51 0.60 4.79
CA ARG A 84 11.15 -0.34 5.72
C ARG A 84 11.57 0.35 7.00
N PHE A 85 12.22 1.51 6.90
CA PHE A 85 12.64 2.25 8.08
C PHE A 85 11.45 2.84 8.85
N THR A 86 10.43 3.35 8.15
CA THR A 86 9.15 3.78 8.75
C THR A 86 8.54 2.67 9.60
N ARG A 87 8.47 1.45 9.06
CA ARG A 87 8.00 0.27 9.81
C ARG A 87 8.86 0.04 11.06
N THR A 88 10.19 0.03 10.93
CA THR A 88 11.11 -0.17 12.05
C THR A 88 10.92 0.88 13.14
N LEU A 89 10.77 2.16 12.77
CA LEU A 89 10.48 3.25 13.70
C LEU A 89 9.19 3.00 14.48
N LEU A 90 8.12 2.67 13.77
CA LEU A 90 6.80 2.41 14.37
C LEU A 90 6.81 1.18 15.29
N GLU A 91 7.54 0.13 14.94
CA GLU A 91 7.68 -1.08 15.77
C GLU A 91 8.37 -0.76 17.10
N ASN A 92 9.44 0.04 17.04
CA ASN A 92 10.31 0.35 18.17
C ASN A 92 9.90 1.60 18.96
N CYS A 93 8.91 2.38 18.51
CA CYS A 93 8.44 3.57 19.21
C CYS A 93 7.02 3.44 19.80
N SER A 94 6.79 4.17 20.89
CA SER A 94 5.48 4.49 21.42
C SER A 94 4.86 5.70 20.70
N ASN A 95 3.63 6.10 21.04
CA ASN A 95 2.94 7.26 20.43
C ASN A 95 2.77 7.20 18.90
N ARG A 96 2.49 6.01 18.35
CA ARG A 96 2.29 5.78 16.90
C ARG A 96 1.19 6.63 16.24
N HIS A 97 0.27 7.19 17.01
CA HIS A 97 -0.79 8.09 16.53
C HIS A 97 -0.26 9.42 15.98
N VAL A 98 1.02 9.75 16.20
CA VAL A 98 1.69 10.93 15.66
C VAL A 98 2.03 10.75 14.18
N TYR A 99 2.14 9.51 13.70
CA TYR A 99 2.35 9.23 12.28
C TYR A 99 1.12 9.69 11.48
N ASN A 100 1.32 10.56 10.48
CA ASN A 100 0.24 11.18 9.71
C ASN A 100 0.41 11.09 8.18
N SER A 101 1.44 10.40 7.68
CA SER A 101 1.73 10.26 6.24
C SER A 101 0.87 9.17 5.56
N TYR A 102 -0.43 9.13 5.88
CA TYR A 102 -1.35 8.09 5.40
C TYR A 102 -1.66 8.24 3.91
N GLU A 103 -1.74 9.47 3.39
CA GLU A 103 -1.99 9.73 1.97
C GLU A 103 -0.93 9.09 1.06
N HIS A 104 0.34 9.14 1.45
CA HIS A 104 1.43 8.50 0.72
C HIS A 104 1.28 6.97 0.75
N LEU A 105 0.89 6.39 1.88
CA LEU A 105 0.60 4.95 1.96
C LEU A 105 -0.56 4.58 1.03
N GLN A 106 -1.65 5.35 1.00
CA GLN A 106 -2.77 5.11 0.09
C GLN A 106 -2.32 5.12 -1.37
N ARG A 107 -1.59 6.17 -1.78
CA ARG A 107 -1.06 6.30 -3.14
C ARG A 107 -0.13 5.15 -3.50
N LEU A 108 0.77 4.75 -2.60
CA LEU A 108 1.72 3.67 -2.85
C LEU A 108 1.07 2.28 -2.93
N LEU A 109 -0.14 2.07 -2.42
CA LEU A 109 -0.93 0.85 -2.70
C LEU A 109 -1.28 0.71 -4.20
N GLU A 110 -1.30 1.80 -4.97
CA GLU A 110 -1.49 1.78 -6.42
C GLU A 110 -0.22 1.44 -7.21
N SER A 111 0.93 1.39 -6.54
CA SER A 111 2.21 1.12 -7.19
C SER A 111 2.13 -0.14 -8.06
N PRO A 112 2.64 -0.11 -9.31
CA PRO A 112 2.71 -1.29 -10.15
C PRO A 112 3.65 -2.35 -9.57
N ASP A 113 4.59 -1.93 -8.72
CA ASP A 113 5.57 -2.79 -8.07
C ASP A 113 5.00 -3.46 -6.81
N TRP A 114 4.97 -4.78 -6.80
CA TRP A 114 4.43 -5.56 -5.67
C TRP A 114 5.25 -5.39 -4.39
N GLU A 115 6.55 -5.11 -4.49
CA GLU A 115 7.43 -4.97 -3.34
C GLU A 115 7.12 -3.68 -2.58
N VAL A 116 6.82 -2.61 -3.30
CA VAL A 116 6.32 -1.36 -2.73
C VAL A 116 5.00 -1.62 -2.00
N VAL A 117 4.02 -2.27 -2.65
CA VAL A 117 2.72 -2.61 -2.03
C VAL A 117 2.90 -3.45 -0.76
N VAL A 118 3.76 -4.47 -0.79
CA VAL A 118 4.09 -5.29 0.38
C VAL A 118 4.72 -4.46 1.50
N CYS A 119 5.61 -3.53 1.18
CA CYS A 119 6.22 -2.65 2.19
C CYS A 119 5.16 -1.73 2.83
N VAL A 120 4.23 -1.18 2.05
CA VAL A 120 3.10 -0.40 2.57
C VAL A 120 2.23 -1.24 3.51
N LEU A 121 1.82 -2.45 3.09
CA LEU A 121 1.00 -3.35 3.91
C LEU A 121 1.70 -3.72 5.22
N ARG A 122 3.03 -3.84 5.24
CA ARG A 122 3.80 -4.03 6.47
C ARG A 122 3.74 -2.81 7.39
N VAL A 123 3.88 -1.60 6.87
CA VAL A 123 3.71 -0.37 7.68
C VAL A 123 2.31 -0.33 8.29
N LEU A 124 1.28 -0.58 7.46
CA LEU A 124 -0.11 -0.63 7.90
C LEU A 124 -0.34 -1.68 9.00
N SER A 125 0.31 -2.85 8.92
CA SER A 125 0.19 -3.89 9.95
C SER A 125 0.69 -3.47 11.33
N VAL A 126 1.69 -2.58 11.40
CA VAL A 126 2.21 -2.04 12.67
C VAL A 126 1.29 -0.95 13.22
N LEU A 127 0.64 -0.21 12.32
CA LEU A 127 -0.33 0.85 12.65
C LEU A 127 -1.71 0.29 13.03
N ALA A 128 -2.10 -0.88 12.51
CA ALA A 128 -3.36 -1.57 12.80
C ALA A 128 -3.39 -2.17 14.23
N THR A 129 -3.42 -1.30 15.24
CA THR A 129 -3.66 -1.68 16.65
C THR A 129 -5.13 -1.43 17.02
N PRO A 130 -5.78 -2.17 17.94
CA PRO A 130 -7.22 -2.03 18.23
C PRO A 130 -7.74 -0.59 18.51
N ARG A 131 -6.85 0.34 18.90
CA ARG A 131 -7.17 1.77 19.08
C ARG A 131 -6.94 2.61 17.81
N SER A 132 -5.94 2.27 16.99
CA SER A 132 -5.57 2.93 15.74
C SER A 132 -6.29 2.35 14.51
N THR A 133 -6.84 1.14 14.60
CA THR A 133 -7.64 0.54 13.52
C THR A 133 -8.86 1.42 13.20
N ARG A 134 -9.38 2.20 14.15
CA ARG A 134 -10.46 3.18 13.87
C ARG A 134 -10.03 4.35 12.97
N GLN A 135 -8.77 4.79 13.04
CA GLN A 135 -8.26 5.83 12.13
C GLN A 135 -8.05 5.25 10.73
N LEU A 136 -7.44 4.06 10.64
CA LEU A 136 -7.22 3.34 9.38
C LEU A 136 -8.51 2.87 8.68
N ILE A 137 -9.46 2.29 9.42
CA ILE A 137 -10.76 1.81 8.89
C ILE A 137 -11.76 2.95 8.73
N GLY A 138 -11.60 4.06 9.47
CA GLY A 138 -12.46 5.23 9.35
C GLY A 138 -12.37 5.91 7.98
N GLU A 139 -11.29 5.67 7.25
CA GLU A 139 -11.09 6.14 5.88
C GLU A 139 -11.63 5.09 4.88
N ALA A 140 -12.84 5.32 4.36
CA ALA A 140 -13.50 4.44 3.39
C ALA A 140 -12.62 4.09 2.18
N GLN A 141 -11.68 4.98 1.81
CA GLN A 141 -10.74 4.77 0.71
C GLN A 141 -9.71 3.65 1.01
N PHE A 142 -9.19 3.57 2.25
CA PHE A 142 -8.28 2.47 2.63
C PHE A 142 -9.00 1.13 2.60
N VAL A 143 -10.20 1.06 3.17
CA VAL A 143 -11.00 -0.17 3.20
C VAL A 143 -11.31 -0.64 1.77
N SER A 144 -11.69 0.29 0.87
CA SER A 144 -11.91 -0.02 -0.55
C SER A 144 -10.65 -0.59 -1.23
N ARG A 145 -9.49 0.05 -1.03
CA ARG A 145 -8.20 -0.40 -1.58
C ARG A 145 -7.80 -1.77 -1.05
N LEU A 146 -7.87 -1.97 0.28
CA LEU A 146 -7.56 -3.25 0.91
C LEU A 146 -8.52 -4.36 0.45
N THR A 147 -9.81 -4.06 0.28
CA THR A 147 -10.81 -5.02 -0.24
C THR A 147 -10.51 -5.42 -1.69
N ALA A 148 -10.06 -4.47 -2.51
CA ALA A 148 -9.62 -4.76 -3.87
C ALA A 148 -8.34 -5.62 -3.88
N LEU A 149 -7.36 -5.34 -3.02
CA LEU A 149 -6.15 -6.16 -2.87
C LEU A 149 -6.43 -7.56 -2.29
N SER A 150 -7.40 -7.67 -1.39
CA SER A 150 -7.89 -8.92 -0.83
C SER A 150 -8.87 -9.63 -1.78
N SER A 151 -9.08 -9.15 -3.00
CA SER A 151 -9.87 -9.88 -3.99
C SER A 151 -9.06 -11.07 -4.51
N THR A 152 -9.73 -12.20 -4.70
CA THR A 152 -9.16 -13.37 -5.37
C THR A 152 -9.34 -13.24 -6.89
N TRP A 153 -8.64 -14.09 -7.65
CA TRP A 153 -8.89 -14.19 -9.09
C TRP A 153 -10.34 -14.60 -9.34
N THR A 154 -11.05 -13.74 -10.06
CA THR A 154 -12.45 -13.94 -10.38
C THR A 154 -12.58 -15.06 -11.38
N GLY A 155 -13.22 -16.17 -11.01
CA GLY A 155 -13.66 -17.14 -12.00
C GLY A 155 -14.98 -16.75 -12.64
N SER A 156 -15.20 -17.22 -13.87
CA SER A 156 -16.50 -17.21 -14.53
C SER A 156 -17.45 -18.14 -13.77
N THR A 157 -18.60 -17.61 -13.32
CA THR A 157 -19.86 -18.28 -12.89
C THR A 157 -19.84 -19.49 -11.95
N ASP A 158 -18.73 -20.20 -11.77
CA ASP A 158 -18.67 -21.56 -11.20
C ASP A 158 -17.52 -21.77 -10.19
N GLY A 159 -16.83 -20.72 -9.77
CA GLY A 159 -15.90 -20.79 -8.64
C GLY A 159 -14.77 -19.77 -8.65
N LEU A 160 -14.38 -19.32 -7.46
CA LEU A 160 -13.14 -18.55 -7.25
C LEU A 160 -11.94 -19.48 -7.46
N VAL A 161 -10.86 -18.97 -8.08
CA VAL A 161 -9.59 -19.72 -8.06
C VAL A 161 -9.09 -19.72 -6.62
N SER A 162 -8.87 -20.91 -6.04
CA SER A 162 -8.36 -20.99 -4.67
C SER A 162 -6.94 -20.41 -4.59
N LEU A 163 -6.58 -19.83 -3.46
CA LEU A 163 -5.22 -19.32 -3.22
C LEU A 163 -4.18 -20.46 -3.31
N SER A 164 -4.57 -21.67 -2.90
CA SER A 164 -3.73 -22.86 -3.05
C SER A 164 -3.48 -23.23 -4.51
N ALA A 165 -4.48 -23.09 -5.39
CA ALA A 165 -4.31 -23.30 -6.83
C ALA A 165 -3.37 -22.26 -7.45
N CYS A 166 -3.41 -21.02 -6.97
CA CYS A 166 -2.52 -19.96 -7.43
C CYS A 166 -1.03 -20.27 -7.17
N CYS A 167 -0.72 -21.09 -6.16
CA CYS A 167 0.64 -21.49 -5.81
C CYS A 167 1.18 -22.70 -6.60
N ARG A 168 0.36 -23.33 -7.46
CA ARG A 168 0.74 -24.51 -8.26
C ARG A 168 1.47 -24.10 -9.53
N GLU A 169 2.41 -24.93 -9.97
CA GLU A 169 3.09 -24.72 -11.25
C GLU A 169 2.12 -24.88 -12.42
N ASP A 170 1.42 -26.02 -12.49
CA ASP A 170 0.37 -26.26 -13.46
C ASP A 170 -0.96 -25.63 -13.03
N VAL A 171 -1.43 -24.70 -13.86
CA VAL A 171 -2.73 -24.04 -13.73
C VAL A 171 -3.58 -24.10 -14.98
N SER A 172 -3.32 -25.05 -15.87
CA SER A 172 -4.12 -25.29 -17.09
C SER A 172 -5.63 -25.31 -16.82
N ALA A 173 -6.05 -25.97 -15.73
CA ALA A 173 -7.45 -26.05 -15.28
C ALA A 173 -8.08 -24.69 -14.89
N TRP A 174 -7.27 -23.69 -14.53
CA TRP A 174 -7.72 -22.37 -14.09
C TRP A 174 -7.31 -21.24 -15.04
N MET A 175 -6.64 -21.52 -16.15
CA MET A 175 -6.10 -20.49 -17.06
C MET A 175 -7.20 -19.56 -17.59
N ALA A 176 -8.34 -20.12 -18.00
CA ALA A 176 -9.46 -19.33 -18.51
C ALA A 176 -10.03 -18.39 -17.43
N GLN A 177 -10.19 -18.90 -16.21
CA GLN A 177 -10.72 -18.14 -15.07
C GLN A 177 -9.71 -17.09 -14.59
N GLY A 178 -8.48 -17.51 -14.31
CA GLY A 178 -7.44 -16.69 -13.73
C GLY A 178 -6.95 -15.59 -14.65
N THR A 179 -7.14 -15.70 -15.96
CA THR A 179 -6.77 -14.64 -16.92
C THR A 179 -7.93 -13.77 -17.37
N THR A 180 -9.13 -13.98 -16.80
CA THR A 180 -10.31 -13.18 -17.12
C THR A 180 -10.51 -12.04 -16.11
N VAL A 181 -10.65 -10.81 -16.61
CA VAL A 181 -11.05 -9.66 -15.79
C VAL A 181 -12.57 -9.57 -15.83
N ARG A 182 -13.22 -9.82 -14.68
CA ARG A 182 -14.66 -9.62 -14.53
C ARG A 182 -14.97 -8.60 -13.44
N MET A 183 -15.72 -7.56 -13.79
CA MET A 183 -16.19 -6.56 -12.83
C MET A 183 -17.62 -6.14 -13.15
N GLN A 184 -18.46 -6.10 -12.11
CA GLN A 184 -19.83 -5.62 -12.20
C GLN A 184 -19.89 -4.20 -11.65
N LEU A 185 -20.49 -3.30 -12.40
CA LEU A 185 -20.62 -1.89 -12.07
C LEU A 185 -22.07 -1.48 -12.21
N TYR A 186 -22.56 -0.68 -11.28
CA TYR A 186 -23.85 -0.04 -11.44
C TYR A 186 -23.63 1.39 -11.90
N ARG A 187 -24.09 1.73 -13.11
CA ARG A 187 -24.05 3.11 -13.60
C ARG A 187 -25.26 3.84 -13.08
N THR A 188 -25.03 4.79 -12.17
CA THR A 188 -26.01 5.84 -11.83
C THR A 188 -25.87 6.94 -12.88
N GLY A 189 -26.94 7.27 -13.61
CA GLY A 189 -26.88 8.37 -14.57
C GLY A 189 -26.62 9.68 -13.83
N GLY A 190 -25.44 10.26 -14.04
CA GLY A 190 -25.15 11.63 -13.66
C GLY A 190 -25.58 12.56 -14.78
N GLU A 191 -26.19 13.69 -14.42
CA GLU A 191 -26.59 14.76 -15.35
C GLU A 191 -25.40 15.14 -16.26
N GLY A 192 -25.48 14.82 -17.55
CA GLY A 192 -24.49 15.23 -18.56
C GLY A 192 -23.90 14.11 -19.45
N GLN A 193 -24.21 12.83 -19.22
CA GLN A 193 -23.83 11.74 -20.15
C GLN A 193 -25.04 11.24 -20.95
N GLU A 194 -25.43 11.98 -21.98
CA GLU A 194 -26.38 11.50 -22.99
C GLU A 194 -25.72 10.35 -23.79
N GLY A 195 -26.27 9.14 -23.68
CA GLY A 195 -25.99 8.04 -24.63
C GLY A 195 -25.49 6.71 -24.05
N LYS A 196 -25.10 6.62 -22.77
CA LYS A 196 -24.76 5.33 -22.12
C LYS A 196 -25.80 5.00 -21.05
N GLY A 197 -26.74 4.11 -21.38
CA GLY A 197 -27.87 3.74 -20.52
C GLY A 197 -27.49 3.42 -19.06
N GLU A 198 -28.38 3.78 -18.14
CA GLU A 198 -28.28 3.49 -16.71
C GLU A 198 -28.42 1.98 -16.45
N GLY A 199 -27.83 1.51 -15.35
CA GLY A 199 -27.98 0.13 -14.88
C GLY A 199 -26.69 -0.67 -14.80
N LEU A 200 -26.84 -2.00 -14.67
CA LEU A 200 -25.74 -2.93 -14.44
C LEU A 200 -24.90 -3.10 -15.72
N THR A 201 -23.65 -2.66 -15.68
CA THR A 201 -22.64 -2.93 -16.72
C THR A 201 -21.69 -4.02 -16.22
N VAL A 202 -21.45 -5.05 -17.03
CA VAL A 202 -20.49 -6.12 -16.73
C VAL A 202 -19.29 -5.98 -17.65
N ILE A 203 -18.13 -5.63 -17.08
CA ILE A 203 -16.85 -5.68 -17.78
C ILE A 203 -16.37 -7.12 -17.73
N ASN A 204 -16.12 -7.72 -18.89
CA ASN A 204 -15.65 -9.09 -19.01
C ASN A 204 -14.59 -9.20 -20.12
N ILE A 205 -13.33 -9.33 -19.73
CA ILE A 205 -12.19 -9.37 -20.65
C ILE A 205 -11.48 -10.70 -20.47
N HIS A 206 -11.56 -11.54 -21.50
CA HIS A 206 -10.90 -12.83 -21.52
C HIS A 206 -9.45 -12.70 -21.95
N ASN A 207 -8.60 -13.61 -21.45
CA ASN A 207 -7.19 -13.69 -21.82
C ASN A 207 -6.45 -12.35 -21.66
N ALA A 208 -6.69 -11.61 -20.57
CA ALA A 208 -6.11 -10.28 -20.37
C ALA A 208 -4.57 -10.27 -20.41
N HIS A 209 -3.94 -11.41 -20.09
CA HIS A 209 -2.50 -11.63 -20.21
C HIS A 209 -1.97 -11.52 -21.66
N THR A 210 -2.78 -11.73 -22.69
CA THR A 210 -2.38 -11.62 -24.10
C THR A 210 -2.69 -10.27 -24.72
N CYS A 211 -3.38 -9.38 -24.00
CA CYS A 211 -3.68 -8.05 -24.49
C CYS A 211 -2.40 -7.25 -24.77
N LEU A 212 -2.36 -6.60 -25.94
CA LEU A 212 -1.26 -5.74 -26.34
C LEU A 212 -1.27 -4.43 -25.53
N GLY A 213 -0.08 -4.07 -25.06
CA GLY A 213 0.18 -2.86 -24.30
C GLY A 213 0.65 -3.11 -22.86
N ASP A 214 1.07 -2.04 -22.22
CA ASP A 214 1.32 -2.07 -20.78
C ASP A 214 0.01 -2.12 -19.98
N THR A 215 0.10 -2.25 -18.66
CA THR A 215 -1.11 -2.39 -17.83
C THR A 215 -1.92 -1.10 -17.80
N GLU A 216 -1.25 0.05 -17.94
CA GLU A 216 -1.89 1.37 -17.89
C GLU A 216 -2.67 1.64 -19.17
N GLU A 217 -2.07 1.34 -20.32
CA GLU A 217 -2.70 1.47 -21.65
C GLU A 217 -3.96 0.61 -21.75
N ILE A 218 -3.88 -0.64 -21.28
CA ILE A 218 -5.04 -1.53 -21.27
C ILE A 218 -6.09 -1.01 -20.29
N PHE A 219 -5.68 -0.57 -19.10
CA PHE A 219 -6.58 0.00 -18.11
C PHE A 219 -7.33 1.22 -18.65
N GLN A 220 -6.62 2.18 -19.24
CA GLN A 220 -7.20 3.41 -19.78
C GLN A 220 -8.21 3.10 -20.90
N ARG A 221 -7.87 2.17 -21.80
CA ARG A 221 -8.77 1.70 -22.85
C ARG A 221 -10.09 1.16 -22.29
N ILE A 222 -10.02 0.36 -21.23
CA ILE A 222 -11.21 -0.22 -20.58
C ILE A 222 -12.05 0.88 -19.91
N VAL A 223 -11.40 1.84 -19.25
CA VAL A 223 -12.05 2.97 -18.60
C VAL A 223 -12.83 3.81 -19.61
N ASP A 224 -12.23 4.13 -20.76
CA ASP A 224 -12.84 4.95 -21.79
C ASP A 224 -14.02 4.22 -22.47
N GLU A 225 -13.82 2.95 -22.82
CA GLU A 225 -14.83 2.11 -23.46
C GLU A 225 -16.07 1.93 -22.56
N HIS A 226 -15.87 1.62 -21.28
CA HIS A 226 -16.97 1.29 -20.36
C HIS A 226 -17.46 2.48 -19.51
N SER A 227 -16.79 3.64 -19.61
CA SER A 227 -17.02 4.83 -18.78
C SER A 227 -17.03 4.49 -17.28
N VAL A 228 -15.92 3.90 -16.81
CA VAL A 228 -15.79 3.43 -15.43
C VAL A 228 -15.61 4.62 -14.47
N PRO A 229 -16.44 4.77 -13.42
CA PRO A 229 -16.27 5.83 -12.42
C PRO A 229 -14.94 5.72 -11.67
N ALA A 230 -14.37 6.87 -11.29
CA ALA A 230 -13.09 6.96 -10.58
C ALA A 230 -13.03 6.10 -9.29
N ALA A 231 -14.16 5.97 -8.59
CA ALA A 231 -14.27 5.13 -7.39
C ALA A 231 -13.93 3.64 -7.64
N HIS A 232 -14.05 3.14 -8.87
CA HIS A 232 -13.79 1.75 -9.24
C HIS A 232 -12.46 1.55 -9.98
N HIS A 233 -11.71 2.62 -10.26
CA HIS A 233 -10.45 2.57 -11.00
C HIS A 233 -9.43 1.66 -10.33
N PHE A 234 -9.20 1.83 -9.03
CA PHE A 234 -8.29 0.98 -8.25
C PHE A 234 -8.67 -0.51 -8.34
N ALA A 235 -9.97 -0.79 -8.19
CA ALA A 235 -10.51 -2.14 -8.14
C ALA A 235 -10.42 -2.82 -9.52
N LEU A 236 -10.62 -2.08 -10.61
CA LEU A 236 -10.42 -2.56 -11.98
C LEU A 236 -8.94 -2.81 -12.27
N LYS A 237 -8.07 -1.84 -11.95
CA LYS A 237 -6.62 -1.93 -12.17
C LYS A 237 -6.03 -3.12 -11.42
N THR A 238 -6.46 -3.35 -10.18
CA THR A 238 -6.10 -4.53 -9.39
C THR A 238 -6.50 -5.83 -10.08
N ARG A 239 -7.75 -5.96 -10.55
CA ARG A 239 -8.21 -7.15 -11.28
C ARG A 239 -7.47 -7.37 -12.60
N LEU A 240 -7.11 -6.30 -13.29
CA LEU A 240 -6.32 -6.38 -14.51
C LEU A 240 -4.90 -6.88 -14.24
N ARG A 241 -4.22 -6.30 -13.24
CA ARG A 241 -2.88 -6.76 -12.79
C ARG A 241 -2.92 -8.23 -12.44
N LEU A 242 -3.96 -8.64 -11.71
CA LEU A 242 -4.22 -10.03 -11.35
C LEU A 242 -4.30 -10.94 -12.58
N ALA A 243 -5.20 -10.61 -13.50
CA ALA A 243 -5.43 -11.43 -14.68
C ALA A 243 -4.19 -11.57 -15.57
N ARG A 244 -3.37 -10.51 -15.65
CA ARG A 244 -2.12 -10.52 -16.40
C ARG A 244 -1.00 -11.29 -15.70
N ALA A 245 -0.95 -11.24 -14.38
CA ALA A 245 0.04 -11.96 -13.57
C ALA A 245 -0.23 -13.47 -13.47
N PHE A 246 -1.45 -13.94 -13.80
CA PHE A 246 -1.86 -15.32 -13.59
C PHE A 246 -1.00 -16.40 -14.27
N PRO A 247 -0.46 -16.22 -15.49
CA PRO A 247 0.41 -17.22 -16.08
C PRO A 247 1.75 -17.38 -15.33
N ASP A 248 2.23 -16.32 -14.70
CA ASP A 248 3.53 -16.30 -14.02
C ASP A 248 3.41 -16.82 -12.58
N LEU A 249 4.25 -17.78 -12.21
CA LEU A 249 4.18 -18.42 -10.88
C LEU A 249 4.63 -17.45 -9.78
N GLU A 250 5.67 -16.67 -10.02
CA GLU A 250 6.22 -15.78 -8.99
C GLU A 250 5.27 -14.62 -8.73
N ALA A 251 4.72 -14.00 -9.78
CA ALA A 251 3.72 -12.95 -9.68
C ALA A 251 2.45 -13.45 -8.97
N ARG A 252 2.00 -14.68 -9.25
CA ARG A 252 0.90 -15.30 -8.50
C ARG A 252 1.22 -15.44 -7.02
N ARG A 253 2.41 -15.93 -6.66
CA ARG A 253 2.84 -16.06 -5.26
C ARG A 253 2.92 -14.71 -4.55
N GLN A 254 3.47 -13.68 -5.21
CA GLN A 254 3.51 -12.33 -4.65
C GLN A 254 2.10 -11.77 -4.44
N TRP A 255 1.16 -12.03 -5.34
CA TRP A 255 -0.20 -11.62 -5.11
C TRP A 255 -0.88 -12.39 -3.97
N VAL A 256 -0.68 -13.71 -3.85
CA VAL A 256 -1.20 -14.48 -2.71
C VAL A 256 -0.70 -13.86 -1.40
N ARG A 257 0.56 -13.42 -1.35
CA ARG A 257 1.12 -12.70 -0.21
C ARG A 257 0.43 -11.36 0.04
N VAL A 258 0.26 -10.52 -1.00
CA VAL A 258 -0.46 -9.24 -0.91
C VAL A 258 -1.89 -9.45 -0.42
N HIS A 259 -2.61 -10.42 -0.99
CA HIS A 259 -3.96 -10.81 -0.59
C HIS A 259 -4.01 -11.17 0.89
N MET A 260 -3.15 -12.07 1.36
CA MET A 260 -3.14 -12.48 2.78
C MET A 260 -2.88 -11.30 3.71
N MET A 261 -1.92 -10.44 3.36
CA MET A 261 -1.60 -9.25 4.15
C MET A 261 -2.75 -8.24 4.18
N ALA A 262 -3.40 -7.98 3.04
CA ALA A 262 -4.55 -7.09 2.97
C ALA A 262 -5.74 -7.64 3.77
N THR A 263 -6.03 -8.94 3.66
CA THR A 263 -7.09 -9.61 4.44
C THR A 263 -6.85 -9.52 5.94
N THR A 264 -5.60 -9.58 6.42
CA THR A 264 -5.32 -9.43 7.86
C THR A 264 -5.51 -8.00 8.39
N LEU A 265 -5.63 -7.01 7.51
CA LEU A 265 -5.85 -5.61 7.88
C LEU A 265 -7.33 -5.20 7.87
N LEU A 266 -8.19 -6.00 7.23
CA LEU A 266 -9.64 -5.83 7.17
C LEU A 266 -10.32 -6.50 8.37
#